data_AF-A0A382EWL9-F1
#
_entry.id   AF-A0A382EWL9-F1
#
_cell.length_a   1.000
_cell.length_b   1.000
_cell.length_c   1.000
_cell.angle_alpha   90.00
_cell.angle_beta   90.00
_cell.angle_gamma   90.00
#
_symmetry.space_group_name_H-M   'P 1'
#
loop_
_entity.id
_entity.type
_entity.pdbx_description
1 polymer ?
#
loop_
_entity_poly.entity_id
_entity_poly.type
_entity_poly.pdbx_seq_one_letter_code
_entity_poly.pdbx_strand_id
1 'polypeptide(L)' 'VALVTVTMSDPREGIDFFPLTVDFEERHYAIGQIPGSFFRREGRPSTDAILTDRLIDRPIRPLFPKGVKNEGQVIVTT' A
#
# COMPACT_ATOMS: atom_id res chain seq x y z
N VAL A 1 -3.20 12.41 -10.44
CA VAL A 1 -4.29 12.26 -9.43
C VAL A 1 -3.99 10.98 -8.69
N ALA A 2 -4.28 10.90 -7.39
CA ALA A 2 -4.11 9.65 -6.63
C ALA A 2 -5.47 9.21 -6.08
N LEU A 3 -5.78 7.92 -6.22
CA LEU A 3 -6.90 7.28 -5.55
C LEU A 3 -6.38 6.53 -4.33
N VAL A 4 -6.92 6.81 -3.15
CA VAL A 4 -6.54 6.14 -1.91
C VAL A 4 -7.73 5.37 -1.38
N THR A 5 -7.55 4.07 -1.17
CA THR A 5 -8.55 3.19 -0.55
C THR A 5 -8.00 2.67 0.77
N VAL A 6 -8.83 2.70 1.80
CA VAL A 6 -8.49 2.19 3.13
C VAL A 6 -9.55 1.18 3.55
N THR A 7 -9.11 -0.01 3.97
CA THR A 7 -9.97 -1.07 4.51
C THR A 7 -9.41 -1.58 5.82
N MET A 8 -10.30 -2.07 6.68
CA MET A 8 -9.95 -2.66 7.97
C MET A 8 -10.83 -3.88 8.22
N SER A 9 -10.22 -5.00 8.57
CA SER A 9 -10.91 -6.26 8.85
C SER A 9 -11.14 -6.45 10.36
N ASP A 10 -11.75 -7.58 10.72
CA ASP A 10 -11.86 -8.02 12.10
C ASP A 10 -10.47 -8.35 12.72
N PRO A 11 -10.34 -8.32 14.06
CA PRO A 11 -9.09 -8.63 14.72
C PRO A 11 -8.59 -10.04 14.39
N ARG A 12 -7.31 -10.15 14.03
CA ARG A 12 -6.69 -11.44 13.75
C ARG A 12 -6.18 -12.08 15.04
N GLU A 13 -6.56 -13.34 15.27
CA GLU A 13 -6.10 -14.12 16.41
C GLU A 13 -4.63 -14.58 16.21
N GLY A 14 -3.89 -14.69 17.32
CA GLY A 14 -2.52 -15.24 17.31
C GLY A 14 -1.39 -14.26 16.92
N ILE A 15 -1.69 -12.99 16.64
CA ILE A 15 -0.66 -11.96 16.38
C ILE A 15 -0.49 -11.01 17.56
N ASP A 16 0.72 -10.49 17.73
CA ASP A 16 1.15 -9.59 18.81
C ASP A 16 1.53 -8.19 18.31
N PHE A 17 1.43 -7.94 17.00
CA PHE A 17 1.69 -6.65 16.35
C PHE A 17 0.45 -6.13 15.62
N PHE A 18 0.51 -4.86 15.19
CA PHE A 18 -0.52 -4.25 14.34
C PHE A 18 -0.25 -4.58 12.85
N PRO A 19 -1.08 -5.42 12.21
CA PRO A 19 -0.88 -5.84 10.82
C PRO A 19 -1.39 -4.78 9.85
N LEU A 20 -0.57 -3.75 9.64
CA LEU A 20 -0.79 -2.71 8.63
C LEU A 20 0.05 -3.00 7.38
N THR A 21 -0.63 -3.01 6.23
CA THR A 21 -0.04 -3.12 4.90
C THR A 21 -0.34 -1.83 4.12
N VAL A 22 0.67 -1.30 3.44
CA VAL A 22 0.56 -0.14 2.56
C VAL A 22 1.14 -0.52 1.21
N ASP A 23 0.36 -0.33 0.15
CA ASP A 23 0.73 -0.64 -1.22
C ASP A 23 0.51 0.58 -2.13
N PHE A 24 1.55 0.98 -2.86
CA PHE A 24 1.55 2.05 -3.84
C PHE A 24 1.66 1.45 -5.25
N GLU A 25 0.61 1.63 -6.03
CA GLU A 25 0.50 1.14 -7.40
C GLU A 25 0.63 2.26 -8.42
N GLU A 26 1.75 2.27 -9.15
CA GLU A 26 1.98 3.18 -10.27
C GLU A 26 1.36 2.61 -11.55
N ARG A 27 0.33 3.28 -12.07
CA ARG A 27 -0.26 2.92 -13.36
C ARG A 27 0.37 3.74 -14.47
N HIS A 28 0.94 3.08 -15.47
CA HIS A 28 1.62 3.80 -16.56
C HIS A 28 0.66 4.64 -17.40
N TYR A 29 -0.63 4.32 -17.39
CA TYR A 29 -1.65 5.15 -18.02
C TYR A 29 -1.74 6.56 -17.39
N ALA A 30 -1.31 6.74 -16.14
CA ALA A 30 -1.33 8.03 -15.45
C ALA A 30 -0.42 9.07 -16.13
N ILE A 31 0.62 8.59 -16.81
CA ILE A 31 1.54 9.40 -17.62
C ILE A 31 1.32 9.22 -19.13
N GLY A 32 0.23 8.56 -19.53
CA GLY A 32 -0.10 8.30 -20.93
C GLY A 32 0.82 7.30 -21.64
N GLN A 33 1.48 6.40 -20.88
CA GLN A 33 2.42 5.43 -21.43
C GLN A 33 1.88 3.99 -21.32
N ILE A 34 2.23 3.15 -22.30
CA ILE A 34 1.99 1.71 -22.25
C ILE A 34 3.18 1.07 -21.52
N PRO A 35 2.97 0.14 -20.57
CA PRO A 35 4.06 -0.53 -19.88
C PRO A 35 5.04 -1.20 -20.85
N GLY A 36 6.34 -0.93 -20.68
CA GLY A 36 7.42 -1.49 -21.50
C GLY A 36 7.76 -2.96 -21.21
N SER A 37 7.02 -3.62 -20.33
CA SER A 37 7.22 -5.04 -19.99
C SER A 37 6.78 -5.96 -21.14
N PHE A 38 7.33 -7.17 -21.21
CA PHE A 38 6.97 -8.15 -22.26
C PHE A 38 5.46 -8.41 -22.33
N PHE A 39 4.80 -8.48 -21.18
CA PHE A 39 3.35 -8.66 -21.07
C PHE A 39 2.54 -7.36 -21.18
N ARG A 40 3.20 -6.19 -21.34
CA ARG A 40 2.58 -4.86 -21.37
C ARG A 40 1.67 -4.58 -20.19
N ARG A 41 2.07 -5.04 -19.00
CA ARG A 41 1.36 -4.89 -17.73
C ARG A 41 2.28 -4.34 -16.65
N GLU A 42 1.68 -3.66 -15.66
CA GLU A 42 2.38 -3.33 -14.43
C GLU A 42 2.88 -4.62 -13.76
N GLY A 43 4.15 -4.60 -13.32
CA GLY A 43 4.84 -5.75 -12.78
C GLY A 43 5.07 -5.62 -11.29
N ARG A 44 6.28 -6.01 -10.84
CA ARG A 44 6.70 -5.79 -9.46
C ARG A 44 6.76 -4.28 -9.16
N PRO A 45 6.46 -3.86 -7.91
CA PRO A 45 6.63 -2.47 -7.49
C PRO A 45 8.04 -1.96 -7.79
N SER A 46 8.11 -0.70 -8.25
CA SER A 46 9.36 0.02 -8.44
C SER A 46 10.03 0.30 -7.09
N THR A 47 11.32 0.65 -7.09
CA THR A 47 11.98 1.08 -5.85
C THR A 47 11.32 2.33 -5.28
N ASP A 48 10.89 3.25 -6.14
CA ASP A 48 10.20 4.47 -5.74
C ASP A 48 8.83 4.18 -5.14
N ALA A 49 8.08 3.21 -5.68
CA ALA A 49 6.84 2.72 -5.07
C ALA A 49 7.08 2.17 -3.65
N ILE A 50 8.08 1.29 -3.47
CA ILE A 50 8.42 0.72 -2.16
C ILE A 50 8.87 1.80 -1.15
N LEU A 51 9.62 2.81 -1.61
CA LEU A 51 10.01 3.93 -0.77
C LEU A 51 8.78 4.77 -0.39
N THR A 52 7.85 4.96 -1.30
CA THR A 52 6.58 5.66 -1.07
C THR A 52 5.70 4.92 -0.07
N ASP A 53 5.60 3.58 -0.16
CA ASP A 53 4.92 2.73 0.83
C ASP A 53 5.46 3.01 2.23
N ARG A 54 6.79 3.02 2.37
CA ARG A 54 7.45 3.29 3.65
C ARG A 54 7.27 4.72 4.13
N LEU A 55 7.23 5.70 3.23
CA LEU A 55 6.97 7.09 3.59
C LEU A 55 5.55 7.29 4.12
N ILE A 56 4.58 6.52 3.62
CA ILE A 56 3.19 6.53 4.09
C ILE A 56 3.04 5.74 5.40
N ASP A 57 3.63 4.54 5.47
CA ASP A 57 3.49 3.64 6.64
C ASP A 57 4.09 4.22 7.93
N ARG A 58 5.31 4.76 7.84
CA ARG A 58 6.07 5.26 9.01
C ARG A 58 5.32 6.30 9.85
N PRO A 59 4.69 7.34 9.28
CA PRO A 59 3.96 8.33 10.06
C PRO A 59 2.61 7.81 10.58
N ILE A 60 1.91 6.92 9.86
CA ILE A 60 0.55 6.49 10.25
C ILE A 60 0.57 5.34 11.26
N ARG A 61 1.52 4.41 11.16
CA ARG A 61 1.64 3.25 12.06
C ARG A 61 1.63 3.60 13.56
N PRO A 62 2.36 4.62 14.05
CA PRO A 62 2.35 4.98 15.46
C PRO A 62 1.08 5.72 15.92
N LEU A 63 0.21 6.18 15.00
CA LEU A 63 -1.02 6.89 15.35
C LEU A 63 -2.14 5.95 15.82
N PHE A 64 -2.01 4.65 15.54
CA PHE A 64 -2.99 3.66 15.98
C PHE A 64 -2.83 3.37 17.48
N PRO A 65 -3.94 3.16 18.21
CA PRO A 65 -3.89 2.73 19.60
C PRO A 65 -3.07 1.45 19.76
N LYS A 66 -2.37 1.33 20.89
CA LYS A 66 -1.61 0.10 21.20
C LYS A 66 -2.58 -1.08 21.33
N GLY A 67 -2.19 -2.23 20.76
CA GLY A 67 -2.98 -3.46 20.85
C GLY A 67 -4.04 -3.62 19.76
N VAL A 68 -4.12 -2.74 18.76
CA VAL A 68 -4.93 -2.97 17.56
C VAL A 68 -4.38 -4.18 16.81
N LYS A 69 -5.26 -5.14 16.51
CA LYS A 69 -4.94 -6.39 15.79
C LYS A 69 -5.78 -6.60 14.54
N ASN A 70 -6.59 -5.61 14.18
CA ASN A 70 -7.33 -5.58 12.93
C ASN A 70 -6.36 -5.48 11.75
N GLU A 71 -6.62 -6.22 10.68
CA GLU A 71 -5.84 -6.11 9.45
C GLU A 71 -6.22 -4.82 8.73
N GLY A 72 -5.27 -3.89 8.64
CA GLY A 72 -5.43 -2.63 7.93
C GLY A 72 -4.71 -2.69 6.59
N GLN A 73 -5.41 -2.30 5.51
CA GLN A 73 -4.80 -2.17 4.20
C GLN A 73 -5.03 -0.76 3.65
N VAL A 74 -3.96 -0.15 3.17
CA VAL A 74 -4.00 1.13 2.45
C VAL A 74 -3.46 0.87 1.04
N ILE A 75 -4.29 1.09 0.03
CA ILE A 75 -3.89 1.00 -1.39
C ILE A 75 -3.95 2.40 -1.98
N VAL A 76 -2.82 2.85 -2.51
CA VAL A 76 -2.69 4.12 -3.22
C VAL A 76 -2.41 3.82 -4.68
N THR A 77 -3.24 4.32 -5.59
CA THR A 77 -3.05 4.13 -7.03
C THR A 77 -2.93 5.48 -7.71
N THR A 78 -1.89 5.64 -8.54
CA THR A 78 -1.67 6.86 -9.34
C THR A 78 -1.75 6.57 -10.81
#